data_AF-A0A1D2MMG2-F1
#
_entry.id   AF-A0A1D2MMG2-F1
#
_cell.length_a   1.000
_cell.length_b   1.000
_cell.length_c   1.000
_cell.angle_alpha   90.00
_cell.angle_beta   90.00
_cell.angle_gamma   90.00
#
_symmetry.space_group_name_H-M   'P 1'
#
loop_
_entity.id
_entity.type
_entity.pdbx_description
1 polymer ?
#
loop_
_entity_poly.entity_id
_entity_poly.type
_entity_poly.pdbx_seq_one_letter_code
_entity_poly.pdbx_strand_id
1 'polypeptide(L)'
;MLFSSLFVLLLGISLTYSQNKTSLKAVKAATWVLGNTANPSQLEPAGEDLDGNLYVARTMINGNWVPGMGYYRGRTFYAKVAFMENEVESADCQTLMRGGTRWVPQDTNKKVPSDAVIGGTDPKTNEATYICRAFILEEGQPWLMIGKFFESYYMVSQVNIISKFWSTIIEQQLEAVLTICNSGFTCFTSRLLLEMTKSTF
;
A
#
# COMPACT_ATOMS: atom_id res chain seq x y z
N MET A 1 -78.60 25.67 -6.42
CA MET A 1 -77.85 24.88 -5.42
C MET A 1 -77.17 23.74 -6.16
N LEU A 2 -75.89 23.92 -6.49
CA LEU A 2 -75.06 23.02 -7.29
C LEU A 2 -73.91 22.58 -6.39
N PHE A 3 -73.86 21.31 -5.99
CA PHE A 3 -72.68 20.75 -5.33
C PHE A 3 -71.98 19.76 -6.25
N SER A 4 -70.80 20.20 -6.65
CA SER A 4 -69.77 19.59 -7.47
C SER A 4 -69.31 18.25 -6.91
N SER A 5 -69.45 17.18 -7.69
CA SER A 5 -68.72 15.93 -7.52
C SER A 5 -67.38 16.05 -8.24
N LEU A 6 -66.32 16.36 -7.50
CA LEU A 6 -64.94 16.30 -7.99
C LEU A 6 -64.24 15.13 -7.31
N PHE A 7 -64.40 13.94 -7.88
CA PHE A 7 -63.71 12.73 -7.47
C PHE A 7 -62.28 12.79 -8.02
N VAL A 8 -61.33 13.15 -7.15
CA VAL A 8 -59.91 13.26 -7.48
C VAL A 8 -59.34 11.85 -7.68
N LEU A 9 -59.16 11.47 -8.94
CA LEU A 9 -58.53 10.24 -9.37
C LEU A 9 -57.00 10.38 -9.21
N LEU A 10 -56.50 10.21 -7.99
CA LEU A 10 -55.07 10.11 -7.69
C LEU A 10 -54.58 8.71 -8.08
N LEU A 11 -54.21 8.55 -9.35
CA LEU A 11 -53.54 7.38 -9.89
C LEU A 11 -52.18 7.24 -9.19
N GLY A 12 -52.06 6.26 -8.31
CA GLY A 12 -50.81 5.88 -7.67
C GLY A 12 -49.83 5.31 -8.69
N ILE A 13 -48.87 6.14 -9.11
CA ILE A 13 -47.69 5.67 -9.84
C ILE A 13 -46.78 5.00 -8.81
N SER A 14 -46.95 3.69 -8.62
CA SER A 14 -45.96 2.87 -7.90
C SER A 14 -44.71 2.77 -8.76
N LEU A 15 -43.72 3.63 -8.50
CA LEU A 15 -42.36 3.44 -8.99
C LEU A 15 -41.82 2.13 -8.42
N THR A 16 -41.84 1.06 -9.22
CA THR A 16 -41.05 -0.13 -8.98
C THR A 16 -39.58 0.23 -9.20
N TYR A 17 -38.93 0.72 -8.15
CA TYR A 17 -37.49 0.89 -8.10
C TYR A 17 -36.85 -0.50 -8.13
N SER A 18 -36.40 -0.90 -9.32
CA SER A 18 -35.63 -2.12 -9.52
C SER A 18 -34.30 -1.97 -8.79
N GLN A 19 -34.20 -2.54 -7.59
CA GLN A 19 -32.94 -2.73 -6.89
C GLN A 19 -32.12 -3.74 -7.72
N ASN A 20 -31.33 -3.23 -8.67
CA ASN A 20 -30.34 -4.01 -9.37
C ASN A 20 -29.26 -4.40 -8.36
N LYS A 21 -29.51 -5.48 -7.63
CA LYS A 21 -28.62 -6.04 -6.62
C LYS A 21 -27.46 -6.70 -7.37
N THR A 22 -26.51 -5.89 -7.81
CA THR A 22 -25.18 -6.40 -8.14
C THR A 22 -24.69 -7.10 -6.89
N SER A 23 -24.65 -8.44 -6.96
CA SER A 23 -24.03 -9.29 -5.95
C SER A 23 -22.58 -8.83 -5.82
N LEU A 24 -22.33 -7.95 -4.84
CA LEU A 24 -21.00 -7.56 -4.42
C LEU A 24 -20.32 -8.84 -3.97
N LYS A 25 -19.52 -9.43 -4.86
CA LYS A 25 -18.66 -10.58 -4.55
C LYS A 25 -17.89 -10.18 -3.30
N ALA A 26 -18.21 -10.82 -2.17
CA ALA A 26 -17.67 -10.44 -0.87
C ALA A 26 -16.15 -10.46 -0.96
N VAL A 27 -15.54 -9.28 -0.93
CA VAL A 27 -14.10 -9.14 -1.07
C VAL A 27 -13.49 -9.75 0.18
N LYS A 28 -12.87 -10.93 0.04
CA LYS A 28 -12.22 -11.61 1.15
C LYS A 28 -11.21 -10.65 1.80
N ALA A 29 -11.34 -10.43 3.10
CA ALA A 29 -10.40 -9.60 3.84
C ALA A 29 -9.01 -10.26 3.83
N ALA A 30 -7.97 -9.43 3.76
CA ALA A 30 -6.60 -9.91 3.90
C ALA A 30 -6.41 -10.59 5.25
N THR A 31 -5.80 -11.77 5.28
CA THR A 31 -5.59 -12.53 6.51
C THR A 31 -4.18 -12.27 7.04
N TRP A 32 -4.10 -11.72 8.24
CA TRP A 32 -2.85 -11.40 8.92
C TRP A 32 -2.62 -12.38 10.07
N VAL A 33 -1.40 -12.88 10.20
CA VAL A 33 -1.00 -13.81 11.27
C VAL A 33 0.22 -13.27 12.01
N LEU A 34 0.44 -13.71 13.25
CA LEU A 34 1.63 -13.32 14.00
C LEU A 34 2.88 -13.91 13.34
N GLY A 35 3.87 -13.06 13.05
CA GLY A 35 5.05 -13.43 12.27
C GLY A 35 5.82 -14.62 12.84
N ASN A 36 6.09 -14.60 14.14
CA ASN A 36 6.84 -15.67 14.83
C ASN A 36 6.06 -17.00 14.99
N THR A 37 4.78 -17.03 14.63
CA THR A 37 3.96 -18.25 14.66
C THR A 37 3.65 -18.79 13.26
N ALA A 38 3.96 -18.03 12.22
CA ALA A 38 3.56 -18.35 10.87
C ALA A 38 4.54 -19.33 10.21
N ASN A 39 3.99 -20.27 9.45
CA ASN A 39 4.79 -21.14 8.59
C ASN A 39 5.20 -20.34 7.33
N PRO A 40 6.50 -20.20 7.01
CA PRO A 40 6.96 -19.44 5.85
C PRO A 40 6.28 -19.85 4.53
N SER A 41 5.96 -21.14 4.36
CA SER A 41 5.31 -21.66 3.14
C SER A 41 3.88 -21.14 2.94
N GLN A 42 3.24 -20.60 3.99
CA GLN A 42 1.89 -20.05 3.96
C GLN A 42 1.89 -18.53 3.81
N LEU A 43 3.06 -17.88 3.78
CA LEU A 43 3.18 -16.44 3.68
C LEU A 43 3.14 -15.98 2.22
N GLU A 44 2.65 -14.75 2.04
CA GLU A 44 2.63 -14.08 0.75
C GLU A 44 4.01 -13.46 0.47
N PRO A 45 4.79 -14.00 -0.49
CA PRO A 45 6.11 -13.48 -0.80
C PRO A 45 5.98 -12.12 -1.48
N ALA A 46 6.71 -11.14 -0.98
CA ALA A 46 6.82 -9.83 -1.60
C ALA A 46 7.91 -9.78 -2.67
N GLY A 47 8.88 -10.69 -2.58
CA GLY A 47 9.95 -10.94 -3.53
C GLY A 47 11.19 -11.47 -2.81
N GLU A 48 12.36 -11.23 -3.37
CA GLU A 48 13.63 -11.73 -2.85
C GLU A 48 14.69 -10.65 -2.97
N ASP A 49 15.58 -10.57 -1.99
CA ASP A 49 16.80 -9.75 -2.01
C ASP A 49 18.04 -10.62 -1.78
N LEU A 50 19.19 -10.00 -1.50
CA LEU A 50 20.44 -10.73 -1.25
C LEU A 50 20.42 -11.57 0.04
N ASP A 51 19.58 -11.22 1.00
CA ASP A 51 19.43 -11.89 2.29
C ASP A 51 18.34 -12.98 2.26
N GLY A 52 17.48 -12.95 1.24
CA GLY A 52 16.57 -14.03 0.86
C GLY A 52 15.13 -13.55 0.65
N ASN A 53 14.18 -14.42 1.00
CA ASN A 53 12.77 -14.13 0.75
C ASN A 53 12.26 -13.00 1.65
N LEU A 54 11.68 -11.99 1.01
CA LEU A 54 10.97 -10.91 1.65
C LEU A 54 9.45 -11.18 1.63
N TYR A 55 8.79 -10.75 2.70
CA TYR A 55 7.36 -10.94 2.91
C TYR A 55 6.68 -9.60 3.16
N VAL A 56 5.37 -9.59 2.98
CA VAL A 56 4.56 -8.45 3.41
C VAL A 56 4.32 -8.55 4.92
N ALA A 57 4.70 -7.49 5.65
CA ALA A 57 4.53 -7.45 7.09
C ALA A 57 4.02 -6.09 7.57
N ARG A 58 3.64 -6.05 8.85
CA ARG A 58 3.24 -4.82 9.54
C ARG A 58 3.56 -4.93 11.02
N THR A 59 3.88 -3.81 11.64
CA THR A 59 4.10 -3.71 13.09
C THR A 59 3.24 -2.59 13.68
N MET A 60 3.02 -2.65 14.99
CA MET A 60 2.25 -1.65 15.71
C MET A 60 3.16 -0.46 16.07
N ILE A 61 2.79 0.74 15.61
CA ILE A 61 3.46 1.99 15.97
C ILE A 61 2.39 2.93 16.52
N ASN A 62 2.55 3.37 17.77
CA ASN A 62 1.59 4.27 18.45
C ASN A 62 0.12 3.80 18.34
N GLY A 63 -0.12 2.50 18.54
CA GLY A 63 -1.46 1.90 18.49
C GLY A 63 -2.04 1.68 17.09
N ASN A 64 -1.30 1.98 16.03
CA ASN A 64 -1.73 1.79 14.65
C ASN A 64 -0.82 0.80 13.92
N TRP A 65 -1.40 -0.02 13.03
CA TRP A 65 -0.65 -0.92 12.18
C TRP A 65 0.02 -0.13 11.04
N VAL A 66 1.33 -0.31 10.89
CA VAL A 66 2.11 0.29 9.79
C VAL A 66 2.69 -0.84 8.95
N PRO A 67 2.43 -0.89 7.63
CA PRO A 67 2.97 -1.93 6.76
C PRO A 67 4.41 -1.64 6.33
N GLY A 68 5.13 -2.70 5.98
CA GLY A 68 6.50 -2.67 5.46
C GLY A 68 6.99 -4.06 5.05
N MET A 69 8.31 -4.26 5.08
CA MET A 69 8.92 -5.53 4.73
C MET A 69 8.99 -6.46 5.94
N GLY A 70 8.86 -7.76 5.70
CA GLY A 70 9.10 -8.81 6.68
C GLY A 70 10.16 -9.80 6.19
N TYR A 71 10.95 -10.33 7.11
CA TYR A 71 12.03 -11.25 6.79
C TYR A 71 12.40 -12.11 8.01
N TYR A 72 13.11 -13.21 7.78
CA TYR A 72 13.58 -14.09 8.84
C TYR A 72 15.05 -13.81 9.15
N ARG A 73 15.37 -13.64 10.44
CA ARG A 73 16.75 -13.68 10.95
C ARG A 73 16.89 -14.90 11.85
N GLY A 74 17.45 -15.98 11.30
CA GLY A 74 17.45 -17.28 11.96
C GLY A 74 16.03 -17.86 12.07
N ARG A 75 15.54 -18.06 13.30
CA ARG A 75 14.19 -18.60 13.56
C ARG A 75 13.15 -17.51 13.89
N THR A 76 13.57 -16.26 13.98
CA THR A 76 12.71 -15.14 14.38
C THR A 76 12.32 -14.35 13.15
N PHE A 77 11.03 -14.04 13.05
CA PHE A 77 10.47 -13.18 12.03
C PHE A 77 10.45 -11.74 12.52
N TYR A 78 10.94 -10.82 11.67
CA TYR A 78 10.96 -9.39 11.93
C TYR A 78 10.16 -8.66 10.86
N ALA A 79 9.52 -7.57 11.26
CA ALA A 79 9.03 -6.55 10.34
C ALA A 79 9.88 -5.29 10.48
N LYS A 80 10.20 -4.67 9.34
CA LYS A 80 10.88 -3.38 9.25
C LYS A 80 9.97 -2.41 8.50
N VAL A 81 9.64 -1.29 9.13
CA VAL A 81 8.65 -0.32 8.63
C VAL A 81 9.19 1.10 8.66
N ALA A 82 8.78 1.91 7.69
CA ALA A 82 9.12 3.32 7.61
C ALA A 82 8.16 4.18 8.46
N PHE A 83 8.69 4.90 9.44
CA PHE A 83 7.92 5.84 10.28
C PHE A 83 8.75 7.05 10.68
N MET A 84 8.22 8.26 10.43
CA MET A 84 8.88 9.54 10.76
C MET A 84 10.37 9.58 10.38
N GLU A 85 10.66 9.32 9.10
CA GLU A 85 12.02 9.35 8.53
C GLU A 85 12.99 8.30 9.10
N ASN A 86 12.48 7.37 9.92
CA ASN A 86 13.27 6.28 10.50
C ASN A 86 12.72 4.93 10.06
N GLU A 87 13.59 3.93 10.05
CA GLU A 87 13.19 2.52 9.98
C GLU A 87 13.00 1.96 11.39
N VAL A 88 11.83 1.38 11.65
CA VAL A 88 11.52 0.71 12.91
C VAL A 88 11.44 -0.78 12.64
N GLU A 89 12.27 -1.54 13.34
CA GLU A 89 12.31 -3.00 13.29
C GLU A 89 11.68 -3.60 14.55
N SER A 90 10.83 -4.61 14.38
CA SER A 90 10.17 -5.30 15.50
C SER A 90 9.88 -6.76 15.19
N ALA A 91 10.07 -7.63 16.18
CA ALA A 91 9.63 -9.02 16.16
C ALA A 91 8.13 -9.16 16.52
N ASP A 92 7.55 -8.17 17.19
CA ASP A 92 6.13 -8.12 17.56
C ASP A 92 5.30 -7.61 16.40
N CYS A 93 5.21 -8.43 15.35
CA CYS A 93 4.64 -8.05 14.08
C CYS A 93 3.68 -9.10 13.51
N GLN A 94 2.94 -8.68 12.49
CA GLN A 94 2.08 -9.52 11.70
C GLN A 94 2.58 -9.62 10.26
N THR A 95 2.28 -10.73 9.61
CA THR A 95 2.59 -10.97 8.20
C THR A 95 1.36 -11.43 7.45
N LEU A 96 1.34 -11.16 6.15
CA LEU A 96 0.22 -11.46 5.27
C LEU A 96 0.26 -12.93 4.84
N MET A 97 -0.84 -13.64 5.06
CA MET A 97 -1.01 -14.99 4.51
C MET A 97 -1.24 -14.97 3.01
N ARG A 98 -0.72 -15.99 2.34
CA ARG A 98 -0.98 -16.26 0.93
C ARG A 98 -2.46 -16.57 0.70
N GLY A 99 -2.98 -16.19 -0.46
CA GLY A 99 -4.22 -16.78 -0.99
C GLY A 99 -5.28 -15.78 -1.43
N GLY A 100 -4.93 -14.98 -2.44
CA GLY A 100 -5.88 -14.09 -3.12
C GLY A 100 -5.35 -12.69 -3.35
N THR A 101 -4.03 -12.52 -3.46
CA THR A 101 -3.41 -11.24 -3.78
C THR A 101 -2.49 -11.36 -4.99
N ARG A 102 -2.23 -10.24 -5.65
CA ARG A 102 -1.29 -10.10 -6.75
C ARG A 102 -0.72 -8.69 -6.77
N TRP A 103 0.48 -8.54 -7.28
CA TRP A 103 1.05 -7.22 -7.53
C TRP A 103 0.54 -6.69 -8.87
N VAL A 104 0.00 -5.48 -8.86
CA VAL A 104 -0.47 -4.76 -10.04
C VAL A 104 0.43 -3.53 -10.23
N PRO A 105 0.96 -3.31 -11.43
CA PRO A 105 1.68 -2.09 -11.72
C PRO A 105 0.81 -0.87 -11.47
N GLN A 106 1.39 0.16 -10.86
CA GLN A 106 0.70 1.44 -10.76
C GLN A 106 0.49 1.98 -12.19
N ASP A 107 -0.77 2.00 -12.64
CA ASP A 107 -1.13 2.48 -13.97
C ASP A 107 -0.85 3.98 -14.13
N THR A 108 -0.79 4.46 -15.38
CA THR A 108 -0.57 5.89 -15.72
C THR A 108 -1.60 6.83 -15.06
N ASN A 109 -2.79 6.32 -14.71
CA ASN A 109 -3.84 7.08 -14.04
C ASN A 109 -3.62 7.25 -12.54
N LYS A 110 -2.57 6.65 -11.97
CA LYS A 110 -2.12 6.89 -10.58
C LYS A 110 -3.24 6.73 -9.54
N LYS A 111 -4.13 5.76 -9.73
CA LYS A 111 -5.20 5.46 -8.77
C LYS A 111 -4.93 4.13 -8.12
N VAL A 112 -5.10 4.10 -6.80
CA VAL A 112 -5.07 2.86 -6.05
C VAL A 112 -6.27 2.01 -6.46
N PRO A 113 -6.09 0.75 -6.86
CA PRO A 113 -7.19 -0.16 -7.15
C PRO A 113 -8.14 -0.25 -5.97
N SER A 114 -9.45 -0.29 -6.25
CA SER A 114 -10.47 -0.32 -5.19
C SER A 114 -10.44 -1.59 -4.33
N ASP A 115 -9.73 -2.61 -4.78
CA ASP A 115 -9.49 -3.87 -4.09
C ASP A 115 -8.07 -4.00 -3.53
N ALA A 116 -7.31 -2.91 -3.49
CA ALA A 116 -5.97 -2.87 -2.91
C ALA A 116 -5.96 -3.30 -1.43
N VAL A 117 -4.85 -3.92 -1.02
CA VAL A 117 -4.70 -4.38 0.36
C VAL A 117 -4.35 -3.19 1.26
N ILE A 118 -5.23 -2.89 2.22
CA ILE A 118 -4.96 -1.96 3.31
C ILE A 118 -4.03 -2.64 4.32
N GLY A 119 -2.82 -2.12 4.46
CA GLY A 119 -1.82 -2.61 5.42
C GLY A 119 -2.06 -2.11 6.84
N GLY A 120 -2.66 -0.93 6.97
CA GLY A 120 -3.06 -0.33 8.24
C GLY A 120 -3.36 1.16 8.10
N THR A 121 -3.05 1.93 9.14
CA THR A 121 -3.35 3.37 9.20
C THR A 121 -2.10 4.12 9.64
N ASP A 122 -1.80 5.24 9.00
CA ASP A 122 -0.66 6.04 9.40
C ASP A 122 -0.90 6.68 10.78
N PRO A 123 0.01 6.49 11.76
CA PRO A 123 -0.22 6.98 13.11
C PRO A 123 -0.30 8.51 13.24
N LYS A 124 0.21 9.27 12.24
CA LYS A 124 0.25 10.73 12.29
C LYS A 124 -0.95 11.35 11.57
N THR A 125 -1.27 10.87 10.37
CA THR A 125 -2.36 11.45 9.56
C THR A 125 -3.69 10.74 9.76
N ASN A 126 -3.68 9.55 10.38
CA ASN A 126 -4.83 8.67 10.50
C ASN A 126 -5.43 8.25 9.13
N GLU A 127 -4.63 8.32 8.07
CA GLU A 127 -5.02 7.89 6.72
C GLU A 127 -4.74 6.41 6.50
N ALA A 128 -5.58 5.76 5.70
CA ALA A 128 -5.35 4.38 5.29
C ALA A 128 -4.05 4.28 4.49
N THR A 129 -3.26 3.25 4.79
CA THR A 129 -2.01 2.96 4.10
C THR A 129 -2.14 1.66 3.31
N TYR A 130 -1.77 1.73 2.04
CA TYR A 130 -1.80 0.59 1.12
C TYR A 130 -0.41 -0.03 1.02
N ILE A 131 -0.36 -1.30 0.63
CA ILE A 131 0.90 -2.04 0.51
C ILE A 131 1.44 -1.86 -0.90
N CYS A 132 2.69 -1.43 -1.01
CA CYS A 132 3.39 -1.27 -2.27
C CYS A 132 4.79 -1.88 -2.20
N ARG A 133 5.37 -2.12 -3.36
CA ARG A 133 6.80 -2.44 -3.51
C ARG A 133 7.41 -1.65 -4.65
N ALA A 134 8.71 -1.39 -4.54
CA ALA A 134 9.48 -0.68 -5.55
C ALA A 134 10.89 -1.27 -5.65
N PHE A 135 11.51 -1.11 -6.81
CA PHE A 135 12.92 -1.42 -7.00
C PHE A 135 13.74 -0.12 -6.91
N ILE A 136 14.76 -0.11 -6.07
CA ILE A 136 15.69 1.00 -5.92
C ILE A 136 17.05 0.54 -6.44
N LEU A 137 17.68 1.33 -7.29
CA LEU A 137 19.05 1.06 -7.75
C LEU A 137 20.02 1.73 -6.80
N GLU A 138 20.83 0.94 -6.11
CA GLU A 138 21.90 1.38 -5.22
C GLU A 138 23.20 0.67 -5.63
N GLU A 139 24.25 1.44 -5.90
CA GLU A 139 25.55 0.93 -6.40
C GLU A 139 25.44 0.05 -7.66
N GLY A 140 24.44 0.32 -8.51
CA GLY A 140 24.16 -0.45 -9.72
C GLY A 140 23.44 -1.79 -9.47
N GLN A 141 23.08 -2.10 -8.22
CA GLN A 141 22.30 -3.27 -7.87
C GLN A 141 20.83 -2.89 -7.54
N PRO A 142 19.84 -3.65 -8.03
CA PRO A 142 18.44 -3.42 -7.70
C PRO A 142 18.08 -4.03 -6.34
N TRP A 143 17.57 -3.20 -5.45
CA TRP A 143 17.04 -3.55 -4.14
C TRP A 143 15.52 -3.52 -4.17
N LEU A 144 14.89 -4.63 -3.76
CA LEU A 144 13.46 -4.69 -3.61
C LEU A 144 13.04 -4.14 -2.24
N MET A 145 12.23 -3.09 -2.27
CA MET A 145 11.70 -2.45 -1.07
C MET A 145 10.20 -2.68 -0.98
N ILE A 146 9.71 -3.07 0.19
CA ILE A 146 8.29 -3.17 0.52
C ILE A 146 7.96 -2.04 1.48
N GLY A 147 6.90 -1.30 1.19
CA GLY A 147 6.54 -0.13 1.97
C GLY A 147 5.06 0.17 1.98
N LYS A 148 4.77 1.44 2.26
CA LYS A 148 3.43 1.98 2.37
C LYS A 148 3.17 3.04 1.31
N PHE A 149 1.94 3.06 0.82
CA PHE A 149 1.46 4.02 -0.16
C PHE A 149 0.24 4.78 0.40
N PHE A 150 0.14 6.09 0.12
CA PHE A 150 -0.98 6.94 0.55
C PHE A 150 -1.67 7.56 -0.67
N GLU A 151 -3.00 7.48 -0.69
CA GLU A 151 -3.80 8.04 -1.78
C GLU A 151 -3.82 9.58 -1.76
N SER A 152 -3.71 10.20 -0.57
CA SER A 152 -3.68 11.65 -0.37
C SER A 152 -2.49 12.33 -1.06
N TYR A 153 -1.35 11.67 -1.19
CA TYR A 153 -0.18 12.22 -1.89
C TYR A 153 -0.45 12.49 -3.39
N TYR A 154 -1.41 11.80 -4.01
CA TYR A 154 -1.79 12.11 -5.39
C TYR A 154 -2.47 13.47 -5.52
N MET A 155 -3.28 13.86 -4.52
CA MET A 155 -3.99 15.14 -4.53
C MET A 155 -3.03 16.32 -4.39
N VAL A 156 -1.92 16.14 -3.67
CA VAL A 156 -0.88 17.16 -3.54
C VAL A 156 0.01 17.21 -4.78
N SER A 157 0.19 16.09 -5.50
CA SER A 157 1.05 16.04 -6.70
C SER A 157 0.54 16.81 -7.92
N GLN A 158 -0.71 17.32 -7.91
CA GLN A 158 -1.20 18.29 -8.89
C GLN A 158 -0.69 19.72 -8.63
N VAL A 159 -0.08 19.95 -7.47
CA VAL A 159 0.60 21.20 -7.11
C VAL A 159 2.01 20.82 -6.65
N ASN A 160 2.93 20.63 -7.61
CA ASN A 160 4.38 20.52 -7.43
C ASN A 160 4.86 19.89 -6.11
N ILE A 161 5.24 18.61 -6.11
CA ILE A 161 6.37 18.09 -5.29
C ILE A 161 6.79 16.74 -5.85
N ILE A 162 8.00 16.71 -6.41
CA ILE A 162 8.92 15.57 -6.28
C ILE A 162 9.56 15.73 -4.90
N SER A 163 9.60 14.65 -4.12
CA SER A 163 10.39 14.47 -2.89
C SER A 163 9.95 15.22 -1.62
N LYS A 164 9.72 14.43 -0.55
CA LYS A 164 10.07 14.80 0.83
C LYS A 164 10.55 13.60 1.63
N PHE A 165 10.07 12.38 1.35
CA PHE A 165 10.55 11.18 2.06
C PHE A 165 11.95 10.73 1.61
N TRP A 166 12.35 11.07 0.38
CA TRP A 166 13.68 10.78 -0.16
C TRP A 166 14.58 12.01 -0.26
N SER A 167 14.08 13.23 0.00
CA SER A 167 14.95 14.42 -0.10
C SER A 167 15.94 14.50 1.06
N THR A 168 15.62 14.07 2.28
CA THR A 168 16.58 14.18 3.40
C THR A 168 17.70 13.14 3.33
N ILE A 169 17.40 11.90 2.90
CA ILE A 169 18.40 10.84 2.72
C ILE A 169 19.23 11.10 1.46
N ILE A 170 18.63 11.63 0.39
CA ILE A 170 19.39 12.02 -0.80
C ILE A 170 20.16 13.33 -0.57
N GLU A 171 19.64 14.35 0.12
CA GLU A 171 20.36 15.62 0.35
C GLU A 171 21.55 15.46 1.30
N GLN A 172 21.47 14.61 2.33
CA GLN A 172 22.66 14.29 3.14
C GLN A 172 23.71 13.49 2.35
N GLN A 173 23.31 12.70 1.36
CA GLN A 173 24.23 12.03 0.43
C GLN A 173 24.65 12.93 -0.75
N LEU A 174 23.88 13.96 -1.10
CA LEU A 174 24.16 14.85 -2.23
C LEU A 174 25.29 15.83 -1.92
N GLU A 175 25.40 16.31 -0.67
CA GLU A 175 26.56 17.12 -0.26
C GLU A 175 27.85 16.30 -0.14
N ALA A 176 27.76 15.02 0.23
CA ALA A 176 28.90 14.10 0.21
C ALA A 176 29.34 13.76 -1.22
N VAL A 177 28.39 13.62 -2.16
CA VAL A 177 28.65 13.26 -3.56
C VAL A 177 29.09 14.45 -4.42
N LEU A 178 28.67 15.69 -4.11
CA LEU A 178 29.14 16.89 -4.81
C LEU A 178 30.63 17.20 -4.58
N THR A 179 31.26 16.60 -3.57
CA THR A 179 32.72 16.68 -3.39
C THR A 179 33.47 15.63 -4.26
N ILE A 180 32.78 14.62 -4.79
CA ILE A 180 33.38 13.50 -5.55
C ILE A 180 33.03 13.55 -7.06
N CYS A 181 31.95 14.24 -7.45
CA CYS A 181 31.44 14.32 -8.83
C CYS A 181 32.17 15.31 -9.77
N ASN A 182 33.50 15.44 -9.66
CA ASN A 182 34.35 15.87 -10.78
C ASN A 182 34.77 14.70 -11.68
N SER A 183 34.19 13.51 -11.50
CA SER A 183 34.53 12.28 -12.25
C SER A 183 33.29 11.54 -12.77
N GLY A 184 32.59 12.17 -13.72
CA GLY A 184 31.64 11.59 -14.70
C GLY A 184 31.01 10.20 -14.46
N PHE A 185 29.97 10.10 -13.62
CA PHE A 185 29.03 8.96 -13.60
C PHE A 185 27.56 9.40 -13.55
N THR A 186 26.70 8.50 -14.06
CA THR A 186 25.36 8.69 -14.61
C THR A 186 24.21 8.89 -13.60
N CYS A 187 23.18 9.59 -14.08
CA CYS A 187 21.93 10.02 -13.42
C CYS A 187 21.07 8.87 -12.85
N PHE A 188 20.51 9.07 -11.65
CA PHE A 188 19.58 8.16 -10.96
C PHE A 188 18.21 8.14 -11.64
N THR A 189 17.69 6.94 -11.93
CA THR A 189 16.28 6.75 -12.32
C THR A 189 15.65 5.70 -11.40
N SER A 190 14.66 6.11 -10.61
CA SER A 190 13.80 5.17 -9.89
C SER A 190 12.67 4.73 -10.84
N ARG A 191 12.46 3.41 -10.99
CA ARG A 191 11.44 2.86 -11.90
C ARG A 191 10.56 1.83 -11.19
N LEU A 192 9.26 2.04 -11.36
CA LEU A 192 8.11 1.18 -11.03
C LEU A 192 7.75 1.04 -9.54
N LEU A 193 6.64 1.68 -9.16
CA LEU A 193 5.84 1.33 -7.99
C LEU A 193 4.85 0.23 -8.42
N LEU A 194 4.83 -0.88 -7.71
CA LEU A 194 3.83 -1.94 -7.88
C LEU A 194 2.94 -1.93 -6.63
N GLU A 195 1.63 -1.89 -6.82
CA GLU A 195 0.65 -1.90 -5.75
C GLU A 195 0.09 -3.32 -5.57
N MET A 196 -0.26 -3.71 -4.35
CA MET A 196 -0.80 -5.03 -4.10
C MET A 196 -2.33 -5.03 -4.19
N THR A 197 -2.88 -5.71 -5.19
CA THR A 197 -4.33 -5.89 -5.34
C THR A 197 -4.74 -7.28 -4.93
N LYS A 198 -6.04 -7.48 -4.74
CA LYS A 198 -6.59 -8.81 -4.60
C LYS A 198 -6.70 -9.45 -5.99
N SER A 199 -6.64 -10.78 -6.04
CA SER A 199 -6.91 -11.53 -7.25
C SER A 199 -8.37 -11.99 -7.25
N THR A 200 -9.15 -11.51 -8.20
CA THR A 200 -10.52 -11.93 -8.44
C THR A 200 -10.53 -13.20 -9.29
N PHE A 201 -10.25 -14.36 -8.68
CA PHE A 201 -10.60 -15.65 -9.26
C PHE A 201 -12.06 -16.01 -8.91
#